data_AF-A0A8H9NRK0-F1
#
_entry.id   AF-A0A8H9NRK0-F1
#
_cell.length_a   1.000
_cell.length_b   1.000
_cell.length_c   1.000
_cell.angle_alpha   90.00
_cell.angle_beta   90.00
_cell.angle_gamma   90.00
#
_symmetry.space_group_name_H-M   'P 1'
#
loop_
_entity.id
_entity.type
_entity.pdbx_description
1 polymer ?
#
loop_
_entity_poly.entity_id
_entity_poly.type
_entity_poly.pdbx_seq_one_letter_code
_entity_poly.pdbx_strand_id
1 'polypeptide(L)'
;MSTKLTGYVWDACAASGMKLSSVAIMARLADFSNDEGVCWPSIETIARQLGAGVSTVRTAIAKLEADGWLSRKARRQGNRNASNVYQLNVAKLQTVAFAHLSDSDPSKSDASKSDPSKFDASKSGQNGGFHPSESGGDPSVNSTTDPSGKKPSCPVASQPDPEVVITDNAILVLTHLNQVSGSRYQKSKTSLENIRARLREGYTVADLQLVIDLKHEHWKGNDEQYQYMRPETLFGPKKFEGYLQSATRWESRGRPAREDWNKTKRQATQLNGNSQDAGVDTAERDLAWRRYHDLEANNEPKSEVEVLVRAKADRDGLKAKGYNHGLAQFGWNNIWSTAAGKGVSS
;
A
#
# COMPACT_ATOMS: atom_id res chain seq x y z
N MET A 1 8.69 0.69 -18.25
CA MET A 1 10.08 0.31 -17.92
C MET A 1 10.88 0.53 -19.19
N SER A 2 11.91 1.38 -19.15
CA SER A 2 12.76 1.63 -20.31
C SER A 2 13.97 0.71 -20.29
N THR A 3 14.05 -0.26 -21.20
CA THR A 3 15.19 -1.19 -21.31
C THR A 3 16.46 -0.50 -21.80
N LYS A 4 16.35 0.69 -22.41
CA LYS A 4 17.49 1.48 -22.89
C LYS A 4 18.23 2.16 -21.74
N LEU A 5 17.49 2.70 -20.77
CA LEU A 5 18.07 3.41 -19.62
C LEU A 5 18.81 2.48 -18.66
N THR A 6 18.31 1.26 -18.48
CA THR A 6 18.98 0.26 -17.62
C THR A 6 20.37 -0.08 -18.15
N GLY A 7 20.54 -0.21 -19.47
CA GLY A 7 21.86 -0.45 -20.09
C GLY A 7 22.84 0.69 -19.84
N TYR A 8 22.46 1.93 -20.17
CA TYR A 8 23.31 3.11 -19.95
C TYR A 8 23.69 3.31 -18.47
N VAL A 9 22.82 2.92 -17.55
CA VAL A 9 23.11 3.01 -16.11
C VAL A 9 24.21 2.05 -15.71
N TRP A 10 24.19 0.80 -16.16
CA TRP A 10 25.25 -0.17 -15.84
C TRP A 10 26.60 0.28 -16.40
N ASP A 11 26.64 0.72 -17.66
CA ASP A 11 27.87 1.18 -18.33
C ASP A 11 28.44 2.44 -17.66
N ALA A 12 27.59 3.44 -17.40
CA ALA A 12 28.02 4.66 -16.73
C ALA A 12 28.44 4.43 -15.28
N CYS A 13 27.81 3.47 -14.58
CA CYS A 13 28.18 3.09 -13.22
C CYS A 13 29.54 2.38 -13.17
N ALA A 14 29.83 1.52 -14.14
CA ALA A 14 31.13 0.86 -14.26
C ALA A 14 32.24 1.89 -14.53
N ALA A 15 32.03 2.80 -15.48
CA ALA A 15 33.00 3.81 -15.87
C ALA A 15 33.29 4.87 -14.77
N SER A 16 32.32 5.13 -13.89
CA SER A 16 32.44 6.16 -12.84
C SER A 16 32.99 5.66 -11.50
N GLY A 17 33.28 4.35 -11.36
CA GLY A 17 33.83 3.78 -10.14
C GLY A 17 32.93 3.93 -8.91
N MET A 18 31.60 3.94 -9.10
CA MET A 18 30.65 4.12 -8.00
C MET A 18 30.62 2.91 -7.06
N LYS A 19 30.32 3.16 -5.78
CA LYS A 19 30.08 2.09 -4.79
C LYS A 19 28.89 1.22 -5.24
N LEU A 20 28.98 -0.10 -5.02
CA LEU A 20 27.95 -1.06 -5.44
C LEU A 20 26.53 -0.70 -4.96
N SER A 21 26.41 -0.13 -3.76
CA SER A 21 25.14 0.37 -3.23
C SER A 21 24.51 1.47 -4.09
N SER A 22 25.34 2.39 -4.62
CA SER A 22 24.88 3.46 -5.50
C SER A 22 24.51 2.92 -6.89
N VAL A 23 25.26 1.94 -7.40
CA VAL A 23 24.95 1.26 -8.67
C VAL A 23 23.63 0.51 -8.57
N ALA A 24 23.42 -0.24 -7.50
CA ALA A 24 22.18 -0.99 -7.28
C ALA A 24 20.95 -0.07 -7.15
N ILE A 25 21.11 1.08 -6.48
CA ILE A 25 20.04 2.10 -6.39
C ILE A 25 19.76 2.71 -7.77
N MET A 26 20.82 3.04 -8.54
CA MET A 26 20.66 3.61 -9.87
C MET A 26 19.96 2.64 -10.83
N ALA A 27 20.38 1.38 -10.85
CA ALA A 27 19.75 0.32 -11.64
C ALA A 27 18.27 0.18 -11.29
N ARG A 28 17.96 0.21 -9.99
CA ARG A 28 16.56 0.12 -9.55
C ARG A 28 15.72 1.32 -9.92
N LEU A 29 16.27 2.53 -9.86
CA LEU A 29 15.58 3.74 -10.32
C LEU A 29 15.33 3.68 -11.84
N ALA A 30 16.26 3.12 -12.61
CA ALA A 30 16.12 2.95 -14.06
C ALA A 30 15.04 1.93 -14.44
N ASP A 31 14.89 0.83 -13.70
CA ASP A 31 13.81 -0.14 -13.91
C ASP A 31 12.42 0.51 -13.83
N PHE A 32 12.27 1.45 -12.89
CA PHE A 32 11.02 2.17 -12.66
C PHE A 32 10.89 3.47 -13.47
N SER A 33 11.91 3.86 -14.23
CA SER A 33 11.86 5.11 -14.98
C SER A 33 11.12 4.97 -16.31
N ASN A 34 10.44 6.04 -16.70
CA ASN A 34 10.00 6.23 -18.09
C ASN A 34 11.20 6.53 -19.01
N ASP A 35 10.98 6.66 -20.32
CA ASP A 35 12.05 6.96 -21.28
C ASP A 35 12.74 8.32 -21.04
N GLU A 36 12.10 9.21 -20.28
CA GLU A 36 12.66 10.50 -19.86
C GLU A 36 13.49 10.39 -18.57
N GLY A 37 13.59 9.22 -17.93
CA GLY A 37 14.35 9.03 -16.69
C GLY A 37 13.63 9.45 -15.40
N VAL A 38 12.32 9.70 -15.44
CA VAL A 38 11.48 10.06 -14.29
C VAL A 38 10.98 8.80 -13.58
N CYS A 39 11.13 8.70 -12.27
CA CYS A 39 10.55 7.64 -11.44
C CYS A 39 10.12 8.15 -10.05
N TRP A 40 9.24 7.42 -9.35
CA TRP A 40 8.76 7.80 -8.01
C TRP A 40 8.66 6.63 -7.00
N PRO A 41 9.64 5.71 -6.92
CA PRO A 41 9.64 4.69 -5.88
C PRO A 41 9.82 5.30 -4.49
N SER A 42 9.18 4.72 -3.48
CA SER A 42 9.41 5.11 -2.09
C SER A 42 10.80 4.63 -1.62
N ILE A 43 11.44 5.39 -0.72
CA ILE A 43 12.74 4.99 -0.14
C ILE A 43 12.63 3.63 0.56
N GLU A 44 11.51 3.35 1.23
CA GLU A 44 11.24 2.05 1.87
C GLU A 44 11.13 0.91 0.85
N THR A 45 10.57 1.19 -0.34
CA THR A 45 10.51 0.22 -1.45
C THR A 45 11.90 -0.11 -1.96
N ILE A 46 12.75 0.90 -2.19
CA ILE A 46 14.13 0.73 -2.66
C ILE A 46 14.93 -0.08 -1.64
N ALA A 47 14.85 0.31 -0.36
CA ALA A 47 15.51 -0.37 0.76
C ALA A 47 15.14 -1.86 0.82
N ARG A 48 13.84 -2.17 0.76
CA ARG A 48 13.33 -3.55 0.79
C ARG A 48 13.82 -4.38 -0.39
N GLN A 49 13.82 -3.81 -1.60
CA GLN A 49 14.21 -4.54 -2.82
C GLN A 49 15.72 -4.79 -2.90
N LEU A 50 16.53 -3.87 -2.37
CA LEU A 50 17.98 -3.98 -2.38
C LEU A 50 18.55 -4.63 -1.13
N GLY A 51 17.71 -4.99 -0.14
CA GLY A 51 18.17 -5.50 1.16
C GLY A 51 19.04 -4.49 1.93
N ALA A 52 18.94 -3.20 1.61
CA ALA A 52 19.76 -2.14 2.18
C ALA A 52 18.98 -1.36 3.25
N GLY A 53 19.68 -0.89 4.28
CA GLY A 53 19.08 -0.01 5.29
C GLY A 53 18.58 1.30 4.68
N VAL A 54 17.45 1.81 5.18
CA VAL A 54 16.85 3.09 4.73
C VAL A 54 17.86 4.24 4.80
N SER A 55 18.71 4.26 5.84
CA SER A 55 19.79 5.23 6.00
C SER A 55 20.82 5.12 4.87
N THR A 56 21.25 3.91 4.52
CA THR A 56 22.18 3.66 3.41
C THR A 56 21.61 4.14 2.09
N VAL A 57 20.32 3.89 1.84
CA VAL A 57 19.63 4.36 0.63
C VAL A 57 19.60 5.89 0.60
N ARG A 58 19.27 6.56 1.71
CA ARG A 58 19.27 8.03 1.80
C ARG A 58 20.65 8.62 1.54
N THR A 59 21.70 8.07 2.17
CA THR A 59 23.08 8.53 2.01
C THR A 59 23.55 8.36 0.57
N ALA A 60 23.27 7.21 -0.04
CA ALA A 60 23.64 6.95 -1.43
C ALA A 60 22.90 7.87 -2.41
N ILE A 61 21.60 8.10 -2.22
CA ILE A 61 20.82 9.06 -3.02
C ILE A 61 21.38 10.48 -2.89
N ALA A 62 21.71 10.93 -1.67
CA ALA A 62 22.30 12.25 -1.45
C ALA A 62 23.66 12.39 -2.14
N LYS A 63 24.47 11.33 -2.14
CA LYS A 63 25.73 11.30 -2.89
C LYS A 63 25.50 11.37 -4.40
N LEU A 64 24.57 10.59 -4.93
CA LEU A 64 24.22 10.61 -6.36
C LEU A 64 23.67 11.97 -6.82
N GLU A 65 22.97 12.67 -5.93
CA GLU A 65 22.49 14.04 -6.15
C GLU A 65 23.64 15.06 -6.14
N ALA A 66 24.57 14.96 -5.19
CA ALA A 66 25.77 15.79 -5.13
C ALA A 66 26.68 15.59 -6.36
N ASP A 67 26.80 14.34 -6.80
CA ASP A 67 27.56 13.97 -8.00
C ASP A 67 26.79 14.29 -9.30
N GLY A 68 25.55 14.79 -9.23
CA GLY A 68 24.75 15.25 -10.37
C GLY A 68 24.20 14.14 -11.29
N TRP A 69 24.14 12.90 -10.80
CA TRP A 69 23.59 11.76 -11.55
C TRP A 69 22.07 11.72 -11.54
N LEU A 70 21.45 12.25 -10.50
CA LEU A 70 20.00 12.34 -10.36
C LEU A 70 19.62 13.65 -9.68
N SER A 71 18.36 14.05 -9.86
CA SER A 71 17.74 15.12 -9.07
C SER A 71 16.50 14.60 -8.38
N ARG A 72 16.21 15.15 -7.20
CA ARG A 72 15.07 14.76 -6.38
C ARG A 72 14.12 15.95 -6.24
N LYS A 73 12.85 15.74 -6.56
CA LYS A 73 11.76 16.69 -6.32
C LYS A 73 10.81 16.13 -5.27
N ALA A 74 10.60 16.87 -4.19
CA ALA A 74 9.62 16.49 -3.17
C ALA A 74 8.21 16.70 -3.73
N ARG A 75 7.39 15.64 -3.75
CA ARG A 75 5.96 15.79 -4.01
C ARG A 75 5.30 16.19 -2.70
N ARG A 76 4.75 17.41 -2.61
CA ARG A 76 3.84 17.79 -1.53
C ARG A 76 2.43 17.79 -2.09
N GLN A 77 1.57 16.91 -1.58
CA GLN A 77 0.15 16.92 -1.86
C GLN A 77 -0.58 17.19 -0.54
N GLY A 78 -0.71 18.47 -0.17
CA GLY A 78 -1.30 18.90 1.10
C GLY A 78 -0.53 18.41 2.33
N ASN A 79 -1.25 17.98 3.38
CA ASN A 79 -0.71 17.55 4.68
C ASN A 79 -0.22 16.08 4.71
N ARG A 80 -0.11 15.40 3.56
CA ARG A 80 0.43 14.04 3.47
C ARG A 80 1.77 14.10 2.76
N ASN A 81 2.81 13.53 3.39
CA ASN A 81 4.11 13.31 2.75
C ASN A 81 3.89 12.43 1.52
N ALA A 82 3.95 12.99 0.32
CA ALA A 82 3.95 12.19 -0.90
C ALA A 82 5.39 11.76 -1.22
N SER A 83 5.52 10.62 -1.91
CA SER A 83 6.83 10.07 -2.28
C SER A 83 7.63 11.06 -3.13
N ASN A 84 8.96 11.03 -2.98
CA ASN A 84 9.86 11.81 -3.82
C ASN A 84 9.77 11.35 -5.27
N VAL A 85 9.87 12.31 -6.19
CA VAL A 85 10.07 12.06 -7.62
C VAL A 85 11.57 12.19 -7.88
N TYR A 86 12.16 11.15 -8.45
CA TYR A 86 13.55 11.10 -8.86
C TYR A 86 13.62 11.26 -10.38
N GLN A 87 14.57 12.06 -10.83
CA GLN A 87 14.83 12.32 -12.24
C GLN A 87 16.29 11.97 -12.51
N LEU A 88 16.52 10.92 -13.30
CA LEU A 88 17.84 10.53 -13.74
C LEU A 88 18.36 11.54 -14.78
N ASN A 89 19.66 11.84 -14.70
CA ASN A 89 20.34 12.67 -15.68
C ASN A 89 20.77 11.80 -16.86
N VAL A 90 19.83 11.57 -17.78
CA VAL A 90 20.03 10.70 -18.95
C VAL A 90 21.17 11.18 -19.83
N ALA A 91 21.32 12.50 -20.02
CA ALA A 91 22.40 13.08 -20.81
C ALA A 91 23.77 12.73 -20.22
N LYS A 92 23.95 12.90 -18.91
CA LYS A 92 25.22 12.56 -18.24
C LYS A 92 25.52 11.05 -18.30
N LEU A 93 24.51 10.20 -18.11
CA LEU A 93 24.65 8.75 -18.21
C LEU A 93 25.10 8.33 -19.63
N GLN A 94 24.49 8.91 -20.66
CA GLN A 94 24.86 8.65 -22.05
C GLN A 94 26.28 9.12 -22.34
N THR A 95 26.65 10.36 -21.97
CA THR A 95 28.00 10.88 -22.23
C THR A 95 29.08 9.99 -21.61
N VAL A 96 28.88 9.52 -20.37
CA VAL A 96 29.85 8.66 -19.69
C VAL A 96 29.89 7.25 -20.28
N ALA A 97 28.73 6.67 -20.62
CA ALA A 97 28.67 5.37 -21.28
C ALA A 97 29.35 5.40 -22.67
N PHE A 98 29.10 6.43 -23.47
CA PHE A 98 29.71 6.59 -24.80
C PHE A 98 31.20 6.94 -24.75
N ALA A 99 31.65 7.72 -23.76
CA ALA A 99 33.07 8.01 -23.57
C ALA A 99 33.87 6.73 -23.30
N HIS A 100 33.33 5.82 -22.47
CA HIS A 100 33.97 4.54 -22.15
C HIS A 100 33.98 3.55 -23.34
N LEU A 101 33.06 3.69 -24.30
CA LEU A 101 33.06 2.91 -25.55
C LEU A 101 34.09 3.44 -26.57
N SER A 102 34.46 4.72 -26.50
CA SER A 102 35.41 5.34 -27.44
C SER A 102 36.88 5.04 -27.15
N ASP A 103 37.20 4.48 -25.97
CA ASP A 103 38.56 4.03 -25.61
C ASP A 103 38.85 2.57 -26.01
N SER A 104 37.94 1.92 -26.75
CA SER A 104 38.20 0.60 -27.36
C SER A 104 38.72 0.77 -28.79
N ASP A 105 40.03 0.96 -28.88
CA ASP A 105 40.86 0.88 -30.09
C ASP A 105 40.55 -0.40 -30.92
N PRO A 106 40.18 -0.31 -32.21
CA PRO A 106 39.93 -1.49 -33.04
C PRO A 106 41.26 -2.03 -33.54
N SER A 107 41.96 -2.81 -32.72
CA SER A 107 43.11 -3.57 -33.22
C SER A 107 43.15 -5.00 -32.72
N LYS A 108 43.00 -5.88 -33.72
CA LYS A 108 43.38 -7.29 -33.81
C LYS A 108 42.41 -8.32 -33.24
N SER A 109 41.55 -8.73 -34.16
CA SER A 109 41.19 -10.11 -34.43
C SER A 109 42.32 -11.11 -34.15
N ASP A 110 42.03 -12.13 -33.34
CA ASP A 110 42.51 -13.48 -33.62
C ASP A 110 41.35 -14.46 -33.48
N ALA A 111 41.09 -15.16 -34.57
CA ALA A 111 40.05 -16.15 -34.69
C ALA A 111 40.65 -17.49 -34.32
N SER A 112 40.15 -18.13 -33.26
CA SER A 112 40.35 -19.56 -33.06
C SER A 112 39.01 -20.22 -32.78
N LYS A 113 38.54 -20.90 -33.83
CA LYS A 113 37.47 -21.89 -33.80
C LYS A 113 37.88 -23.04 -32.88
N SER A 114 36.94 -23.53 -32.07
CA SER A 114 36.85 -24.96 -31.71
C SER A 114 35.42 -25.28 -31.28
N ASP A 115 34.88 -26.30 -31.95
CA ASP A 115 33.54 -26.88 -31.86
C ASP A 115 33.23 -27.57 -30.50
N PRO A 116 31.95 -27.90 -30.24
CA PRO A 116 31.43 -28.36 -28.95
C PRO A 116 31.67 -29.86 -28.77
N SER A 117 32.24 -30.25 -27.63
CA SER A 117 32.32 -31.65 -27.22
C SER A 117 31.41 -31.94 -26.03
N LYS A 118 30.46 -32.83 -26.30
CA LYS A 118 29.72 -33.68 -25.36
C LYS A 118 30.59 -34.11 -24.17
N PHE A 119 30.05 -34.00 -22.98
CA PHE A 119 30.31 -34.98 -21.92
C PHE A 119 28.98 -35.50 -21.37
N ASP A 120 28.83 -36.81 -21.55
CA ASP A 120 27.75 -37.65 -21.05
C ASP A 120 28.00 -37.99 -19.56
N ALA A 121 26.93 -38.42 -18.90
CA ALA A 121 26.87 -38.67 -17.47
C ALA A 121 27.65 -39.92 -17.04
N SER A 122 28.07 -39.98 -15.76
CA SER A 122 28.10 -41.24 -15.02
C SER A 122 28.05 -41.07 -13.50
N LYS A 123 27.24 -41.95 -12.91
CA LYS A 123 27.00 -42.20 -11.49
C LYS A 123 28.20 -42.92 -10.83
N SER A 124 28.43 -42.60 -9.56
CA SER A 124 28.74 -43.56 -8.48
C SER A 124 28.35 -42.86 -7.17
N GLY A 125 27.66 -43.42 -6.18
CA GLY A 125 27.45 -44.81 -5.83
C GLY A 125 28.40 -45.21 -4.70
N GLN A 126 28.12 -44.82 -3.45
CA GLN A 126 28.38 -45.67 -2.28
C GLN A 126 27.58 -45.26 -1.04
N ASN A 127 26.97 -46.29 -0.45
CA ASN A 127 26.18 -46.33 0.77
C ASN A 127 27.06 -46.22 2.02
N GLY A 128 26.49 -45.69 3.10
CA GLY A 128 27.03 -45.79 4.45
C GLY A 128 25.93 -45.52 5.47
N GLY A 129 25.07 -46.52 5.68
CA GLY A 129 24.05 -46.49 6.74
C GLY A 129 24.69 -46.61 8.12
N PHE A 130 24.22 -45.80 9.06
CA PHE A 130 24.46 -46.02 10.49
C PHE A 130 23.12 -45.97 11.22
N HIS A 131 22.75 -47.13 11.74
CA HIS A 131 21.64 -47.38 12.65
C HIS A 131 22.16 -47.21 14.09
N PRO A 132 21.36 -46.72 15.03
CA PRO A 132 21.46 -47.20 16.40
C PRO A 132 20.17 -47.91 16.78
N SER A 133 20.36 -49.16 17.19
CA SER A 133 19.32 -50.09 17.62
C SER A 133 18.74 -49.75 18.98
N GLU A 134 17.53 -50.27 19.15
CA GLU A 134 16.83 -50.64 20.36
C GLU A 134 17.76 -50.99 21.54
N SER A 135 17.46 -50.41 22.70
CA SER A 135 17.89 -50.93 23.99
C SER A 135 16.72 -50.80 24.95
N GLY A 136 16.03 -51.92 25.15
CA GLY A 136 15.10 -52.12 26.24
C GLY A 136 15.84 -52.24 27.57
N GLY A 137 15.18 -51.80 28.63
CA GLY A 137 15.69 -51.91 30.00
C GLY A 137 14.77 -51.21 30.98
N ASP A 138 13.64 -51.85 31.29
CA ASP A 138 12.97 -51.68 32.58
C ASP A 138 13.88 -52.31 33.67
N PRO A 139 13.99 -51.73 34.88
CA PRO A 139 13.32 -52.43 35.96
C PRO A 139 12.76 -51.56 37.11
N SER A 140 11.75 -52.14 37.76
CA SER A 140 11.47 -52.09 39.21
C SER A 140 10.87 -50.78 39.73
N VAL A 141 9.55 -50.62 39.64
CA VAL A 141 8.57 -50.93 40.71
C VAL A 141 9.10 -51.07 42.14
N ASN A 142 8.80 -50.06 42.97
CA ASN A 142 8.74 -50.17 44.41
C ASN A 142 7.38 -49.59 44.84
N SER A 143 6.51 -50.43 45.40
CA SER A 143 5.76 -50.21 46.64
C SER A 143 4.41 -50.93 46.59
N THR A 144 4.28 -51.81 47.57
CA THR A 144 3.20 -52.78 47.81
C THR A 144 2.11 -52.16 48.68
N THR A 145 0.83 -52.42 48.28
CA THR A 145 -0.44 -52.51 49.07
C THR A 145 -0.97 -51.28 49.82
N ASP A 146 -2.28 -51.05 50.04
CA ASP A 146 -3.62 -51.47 49.55
C ASP A 146 -4.62 -50.46 50.23
N PRO A 147 -5.97 -50.58 50.26
CA PRO A 147 -6.89 -49.53 49.81
C PRO A 147 -7.80 -48.98 50.95
N SER A 148 -8.17 -47.70 50.92
CA SER A 148 -9.41 -47.30 51.60
C SER A 148 -9.90 -45.94 51.13
N GLY A 149 -11.14 -45.92 50.65
CA GLY A 149 -11.79 -44.73 50.16
C GLY A 149 -11.99 -43.68 51.23
N LYS A 150 -11.59 -42.45 50.92
CA LYS A 150 -12.21 -41.23 51.45
C LYS A 150 -12.27 -40.20 50.34
N LYS A 151 -13.51 -39.84 50.00
CA LYS A 151 -13.90 -38.72 49.13
C LYS A 151 -13.16 -37.44 49.54
N PRO A 152 -12.68 -36.63 48.57
CA PRO A 152 -12.90 -35.20 48.72
C PRO A 152 -13.43 -34.56 47.44
N SER A 153 -14.43 -33.71 47.66
CA SER A 153 -14.74 -32.47 46.93
C SER A 153 -14.00 -32.22 45.62
N CYS A 154 -14.76 -32.17 44.52
CA CYS A 154 -14.29 -31.79 43.20
C CYS A 154 -13.41 -30.53 43.26
N PRO A 155 -12.15 -30.56 42.78
CA PRO A 155 -11.47 -29.34 42.46
C PRO A 155 -12.19 -28.72 41.26
N VAL A 156 -12.55 -27.44 41.40
CA VAL A 156 -12.91 -26.58 40.27
C VAL A 156 -11.89 -26.81 39.16
N ALA A 157 -12.37 -27.19 37.97
CA ALA A 157 -11.53 -27.49 36.81
C ALA A 157 -10.52 -26.36 36.61
N SER A 158 -9.23 -26.71 36.56
CA SER A 158 -8.14 -25.79 36.24
C SER A 158 -8.51 -25.01 34.98
N GLN A 159 -8.64 -23.70 35.08
CA GLN A 159 -8.93 -22.84 33.93
C GLN A 159 -7.85 -23.10 32.85
N PRO A 160 -8.25 -23.24 31.57
CA PRO A 160 -7.30 -23.53 30.50
C PRO A 160 -6.25 -22.41 30.42
N ASP A 161 -5.00 -22.79 30.18
CA ASP A 161 -3.90 -21.86 29.97
C ASP A 161 -4.29 -20.83 28.88
N PRO A 162 -4.17 -19.52 29.13
CA PRO A 162 -4.54 -18.48 28.17
C PRO A 162 -3.87 -18.65 26.80
N GLU A 163 -2.68 -19.24 26.70
CA GLU A 163 -2.02 -19.55 25.42
C GLU A 163 -2.78 -20.59 24.58
N VAL A 164 -3.40 -21.57 25.23
CA VAL A 164 -4.20 -22.62 24.57
C VAL A 164 -5.49 -22.02 24.02
N VAL A 165 -6.18 -21.20 24.81
CA VAL A 165 -7.40 -20.51 24.38
C VAL A 165 -7.14 -19.57 23.20
N ILE A 166 -6.02 -18.82 23.22
CA ILE A 166 -5.61 -17.97 22.09
C ILE A 166 -5.35 -18.81 20.85
N THR A 167 -4.76 -20.00 21.00
CA THR A 167 -4.50 -20.91 19.89
C THR A 167 -5.79 -21.46 19.28
N ASP A 168 -6.73 -21.92 20.11
CA ASP A 168 -8.01 -22.44 19.65
C ASP A 168 -8.82 -21.36 18.92
N ASN A 169 -8.86 -20.16 19.49
CA ASN A 169 -9.46 -18.98 18.86
C ASN A 169 -8.79 -18.64 17.52
N ALA A 170 -7.46 -18.72 17.43
CA ALA A 170 -6.75 -18.48 16.19
C ALA A 170 -7.07 -19.54 15.12
N ILE A 171 -7.26 -20.79 15.53
CA ILE A 171 -7.68 -21.89 14.66
C ILE A 171 -9.09 -21.65 14.11
N LEU A 172 -10.01 -21.14 14.93
CA LEU A 172 -11.37 -20.78 14.49
C LEU A 172 -11.34 -19.70 13.39
N VAL A 173 -10.56 -18.64 13.60
CA VAL A 173 -10.38 -17.56 12.61
C VAL A 173 -9.75 -18.09 11.32
N LEU A 174 -8.70 -18.92 11.42
CA LEU A 174 -8.03 -19.49 10.24
C LEU A 174 -8.96 -20.42 9.47
N THR A 175 -9.78 -21.21 10.18
CA THR A 175 -10.78 -22.09 9.58
C THR A 175 -11.82 -21.28 8.81
N HIS A 176 -12.31 -20.19 9.39
CA HIS A 176 -13.23 -19.28 8.73
C HIS A 176 -12.62 -18.64 7.48
N LEU A 177 -11.36 -18.18 7.56
CA LEU A 177 -10.63 -17.67 6.40
C LEU A 177 -10.61 -18.69 5.25
N ASN A 178 -10.24 -19.93 5.55
CA ASN A 178 -10.19 -21.01 4.55
C ASN A 178 -11.57 -21.30 3.94
N GLN A 179 -12.63 -21.29 4.74
CA GLN A 179 -14.00 -21.49 4.28
C GLN A 179 -14.45 -20.38 3.34
N VAL A 180 -14.22 -19.12 3.72
CA VAL A 180 -14.65 -17.95 2.94
C VAL A 180 -13.80 -17.78 1.68
N SER A 181 -12.48 -17.98 1.77
CA SER A 181 -11.58 -17.74 0.63
C SER A 181 -11.36 -18.94 -0.28
N GLY A 182 -11.90 -20.11 0.05
CA GLY A 182 -11.61 -21.38 -0.63
C GLY A 182 -10.14 -21.82 -0.50
N SER A 183 -9.37 -21.16 0.37
CA SER A 183 -7.95 -21.44 0.58
C SER A 183 -7.73 -22.62 1.53
N ARG A 184 -6.49 -23.14 1.57
CA ARG A 184 -6.11 -24.30 2.40
C ARG A 184 -4.91 -24.01 3.28
N TYR A 185 -4.94 -22.88 3.98
CA TYR A 185 -3.89 -22.52 4.94
C TYR A 185 -3.84 -23.53 6.09
N GLN A 186 -2.63 -24.01 6.38
CA GLN A 186 -2.39 -25.00 7.43
C GLN A 186 -2.35 -24.35 8.81
N LYS A 187 -2.66 -25.11 9.85
CA LYS A 187 -2.56 -24.68 11.26
C LYS A 187 -1.11 -24.62 11.75
N SER A 188 -0.22 -24.04 10.94
CA SER A 188 1.21 -23.89 11.24
C SER A 188 1.46 -22.62 12.03
N LYS A 189 2.66 -22.54 12.63
CA LYS A 189 3.12 -21.33 13.34
C LYS A 189 2.99 -20.08 12.46
N THR A 190 3.49 -20.13 11.22
CA THR A 190 3.49 -18.99 10.30
C THR A 190 2.09 -18.49 9.92
N SER A 191 1.11 -19.38 9.79
CA SER A 191 -0.28 -18.98 9.49
C SER A 191 -1.02 -18.43 10.70
N LEU A 192 -0.74 -18.95 11.90
CA LEU A 192 -1.42 -18.54 13.12
C LEU A 192 -0.79 -17.34 13.82
N GLU A 193 0.50 -17.05 13.59
CA GLU A 193 1.25 -16.03 14.34
C GLU A 193 0.63 -14.63 14.25
N ASN A 194 0.25 -14.19 13.05
CA ASN A 194 -0.42 -12.89 12.87
C ASN A 194 -1.80 -12.85 13.55
N ILE A 195 -2.55 -13.95 13.53
CA ILE A 195 -3.87 -14.06 14.15
C ILE A 195 -3.74 -14.03 15.67
N ARG A 196 -2.84 -14.85 16.23
CA ARG A 196 -2.55 -14.89 17.67
C ARG A 196 -2.06 -13.54 18.18
N ALA A 197 -1.25 -12.82 17.41
CA ALA A 197 -0.81 -11.48 17.77
C ALA A 197 -2.00 -10.53 17.98
N ARG A 198 -3.00 -10.55 17.10
CA ARG A 198 -4.23 -9.74 17.29
C ARG A 198 -5.04 -10.15 18.51
N LEU A 199 -5.17 -11.46 18.75
CA LEU A 199 -5.89 -11.95 19.92
C LEU A 199 -5.18 -11.54 21.22
N ARG A 200 -3.84 -11.53 21.24
CA ARG A 200 -3.05 -11.01 22.38
C ARG A 200 -3.16 -9.50 22.57
N GLU A 201 -3.36 -8.76 21.48
CA GLU A 201 -3.64 -7.32 21.53
C GLU A 201 -5.05 -6.99 22.07
N GLY A 202 -5.91 -8.01 22.28
CA GLY A 202 -7.24 -7.87 22.87
C GLY A 202 -8.38 -7.82 21.85
N TYR A 203 -8.11 -8.04 20.56
CA TYR A 203 -9.15 -8.15 19.54
C TYR A 203 -9.91 -9.48 19.66
N THR A 204 -11.20 -9.46 19.37
CA THR A 204 -12.05 -10.65 19.48
C THR A 204 -12.01 -11.51 18.21
N VAL A 205 -12.38 -12.79 18.33
CA VAL A 205 -12.55 -13.68 17.17
C VAL A 205 -13.52 -13.08 16.14
N ALA A 206 -14.60 -12.45 16.62
CA ALA A 206 -15.59 -11.80 15.78
C ALA A 206 -15.00 -10.65 14.96
N ASP A 207 -14.15 -9.81 15.56
CA ASP A 207 -13.46 -8.71 14.87
C ASP A 207 -12.61 -9.22 13.71
N LEU A 208 -11.87 -10.30 13.95
CA LEU A 208 -11.01 -10.91 12.92
C LEU A 208 -11.82 -11.56 11.81
N GLN A 209 -12.91 -12.25 12.14
CA GLN A 209 -13.84 -12.82 11.16
C GLN A 209 -14.51 -11.73 10.32
N LEU A 210 -14.89 -10.61 10.94
CA LEU A 210 -15.50 -9.48 10.25
C LEU A 210 -14.54 -8.85 9.22
N VAL A 211 -13.24 -8.76 9.55
CA VAL A 211 -12.22 -8.31 8.59
C VAL A 211 -12.10 -9.27 7.41
N ILE A 212 -12.17 -10.58 7.65
CA ILE A 212 -12.16 -11.59 6.57
C ILE A 212 -13.36 -11.38 5.64
N ASP A 213 -14.57 -11.27 6.20
CA ASP A 213 -15.80 -11.09 5.44
C ASP A 213 -15.75 -9.84 4.57
N LEU A 214 -15.35 -8.70 5.15
CA LEU A 214 -15.22 -7.45 4.43
C LEU A 214 -14.23 -7.58 3.27
N LYS A 215 -13.06 -8.19 3.51
CA LYS A 215 -11.99 -8.26 2.51
C LYS A 215 -12.30 -9.25 1.41
N HIS A 216 -12.93 -10.36 1.75
CA HIS A 216 -13.51 -11.26 0.78
C HIS A 216 -14.50 -10.49 -0.10
N GLU A 217 -15.45 -9.76 0.48
CA GLU A 217 -16.42 -8.96 -0.28
C GLU A 217 -15.75 -7.88 -1.14
N HIS A 218 -14.70 -7.23 -0.64
CA HIS A 218 -13.96 -6.20 -1.36
C HIS A 218 -13.27 -6.76 -2.60
N TRP A 219 -12.57 -7.88 -2.44
CA TRP A 219 -11.62 -8.40 -3.41
C TRP A 219 -12.17 -9.54 -4.26
N LYS A 220 -13.30 -10.16 -3.89
CA LYS A 220 -13.94 -11.20 -4.70
C LYS A 220 -14.24 -10.63 -6.10
N GLY A 221 -13.89 -11.40 -7.13
CA GLY A 221 -14.01 -10.97 -8.53
C GLY A 221 -12.85 -10.12 -9.06
N ASN A 222 -11.82 -9.83 -8.26
CA ASN A 222 -10.57 -9.24 -8.72
C ASN A 222 -9.37 -10.11 -8.31
N ASP A 223 -8.94 -10.99 -9.21
CA ASP A 223 -7.88 -11.99 -8.96
C ASP A 223 -6.55 -11.35 -8.51
N GLU A 224 -6.19 -10.19 -9.06
CA GLU A 224 -4.98 -9.47 -8.67
C GLU A 224 -5.02 -8.99 -7.22
N GLN A 225 -6.21 -8.67 -6.70
CA GLN A 225 -6.37 -8.27 -5.31
C GLN A 225 -6.60 -9.47 -4.41
N TYR A 226 -7.25 -10.51 -4.91
CA TYR A 226 -7.57 -11.70 -4.14
C TYR A 226 -6.35 -12.51 -3.72
N GLN A 227 -5.23 -12.42 -4.47
CA GLN A 227 -3.95 -13.04 -4.06
C GLN A 227 -3.47 -12.58 -2.65
N TYR A 228 -3.97 -11.45 -2.17
CA TYR A 228 -3.68 -10.87 -0.86
C TYR A 228 -4.63 -11.37 0.26
N MET A 229 -5.55 -12.29 -0.02
CA MET A 229 -6.35 -13.01 1.00
C MET A 229 -5.50 -14.01 1.79
N ARG A 230 -4.50 -13.49 2.53
CA ARG A 230 -3.53 -14.25 3.33
C ARG A 230 -3.57 -13.78 4.78
N PRO A 231 -3.32 -14.66 5.78
CA PRO A 231 -3.26 -14.27 7.18
C PRO A 231 -2.30 -13.10 7.44
N GLU A 232 -1.13 -13.10 6.81
CA GLU A 232 -0.13 -12.03 6.95
C GLU A 232 -0.65 -10.66 6.48
N THR A 233 -1.36 -10.64 5.36
CA THR A 233 -1.85 -9.38 4.78
C THR A 233 -3.08 -8.86 5.51
N LEU A 234 -3.96 -9.75 5.96
CA LEU A 234 -5.18 -9.39 6.68
C LEU A 234 -4.89 -8.96 8.12
N PHE A 235 -4.01 -9.68 8.81
CA PHE A 235 -3.75 -9.52 10.25
C PHE A 235 -2.40 -8.87 10.55
N GLY A 236 -1.76 -8.25 9.57
CA GLY A 236 -0.50 -7.54 9.77
C GLY A 236 -0.65 -6.25 10.60
N PRO A 237 0.31 -5.90 11.49
CA PRO A 237 0.27 -4.75 12.43
C PRO A 237 -0.10 -3.43 11.76
N LYS A 238 0.48 -3.14 10.60
CA LYS A 238 0.32 -1.82 9.95
C LYS A 238 -1.06 -1.57 9.34
N LYS A 239 -1.87 -2.61 9.10
CA LYS A 239 -3.11 -2.51 8.28
C LYS A 239 -4.35 -3.02 8.99
N PHE A 240 -4.20 -3.92 9.94
CA PHE A 240 -5.31 -4.58 10.62
C PHE A 240 -6.31 -3.58 11.21
N GLU A 241 -5.85 -2.59 11.97
CA GLU A 241 -6.75 -1.62 12.61
C GLU A 241 -7.58 -0.83 11.60
N GLY A 242 -6.96 -0.37 10.50
CA GLY A 242 -7.69 0.31 9.43
C GLY A 242 -8.68 -0.61 8.71
N TYR A 243 -8.38 -1.91 8.61
CA TYR A 243 -9.32 -2.90 8.08
C TYR A 243 -10.49 -3.11 9.03
N LEU A 244 -10.23 -3.26 10.33
CA LEU A 244 -11.25 -3.42 11.34
C LEU A 244 -12.20 -2.22 11.37
N GLN A 245 -11.68 -0.99 11.39
CA GLN A 245 -12.50 0.23 11.32
C GLN A 245 -13.39 0.26 10.06
N SER A 246 -12.86 -0.19 8.93
CA SER A 246 -13.65 -0.28 7.69
C SER A 246 -14.72 -1.37 7.79
N ALA A 247 -14.41 -2.48 8.47
CA ALA A 247 -15.28 -3.63 8.62
C ALA A 247 -16.43 -3.33 9.58
N THR A 248 -16.17 -2.65 10.70
CA THR A 248 -17.20 -2.15 11.62
C THR A 248 -18.16 -1.19 10.93
N ARG A 249 -17.66 -0.27 10.08
CA ARG A 249 -18.50 0.64 9.29
C ARG A 249 -19.33 -0.09 8.22
N TRP A 250 -18.80 -1.19 7.68
CA TRP A 250 -19.51 -2.01 6.71
C TRP A 250 -20.59 -2.84 7.40
N GLU A 251 -20.31 -3.38 8.58
CA GLU A 251 -21.27 -4.08 9.42
C GLU A 251 -22.41 -3.18 9.89
N SER A 252 -22.11 -1.96 10.35
CA SER A 252 -23.15 -1.00 10.78
C SER A 252 -24.08 -0.56 9.64
N ARG A 253 -23.68 -0.79 8.38
CA ARG A 253 -24.49 -0.57 7.18
C ARG A 253 -25.25 -1.82 6.73
N GLY A 254 -25.24 -2.89 7.51
CA GLY A 254 -25.89 -4.16 7.18
C GLY A 254 -25.11 -5.02 6.19
N ARG A 255 -23.78 -4.87 6.13
CA ARG A 255 -22.88 -5.67 5.27
C ARG A 255 -23.26 -5.63 3.77
N PRO A 256 -23.38 -4.43 3.16
CA PRO A 256 -23.80 -4.31 1.77
C PRO A 256 -22.83 -4.99 0.80
N ALA A 257 -23.38 -5.57 -0.26
CA ALA A 257 -22.60 -6.20 -1.33
C ALA A 257 -21.69 -5.18 -2.02
N ARG A 258 -20.58 -5.66 -2.59
CA ARG A 258 -19.57 -4.81 -3.22
C ARG A 258 -20.13 -3.85 -4.28
N GLU A 259 -21.13 -4.28 -5.04
CA GLU A 259 -21.77 -3.50 -6.09
C GLU A 259 -22.45 -2.22 -5.56
N ASP A 260 -22.94 -2.26 -4.33
CA ASP A 260 -23.68 -1.16 -3.70
C ASP A 260 -22.77 -0.14 -3.02
N TRP A 261 -21.46 -0.42 -2.90
CA TRP A 261 -20.50 0.49 -2.30
C TRP A 261 -20.38 1.79 -3.10
N ASN A 262 -20.44 1.69 -4.44
CA ASN A 262 -20.43 2.83 -5.33
C ASN A 262 -21.82 3.47 -5.51
N LYS A 263 -22.90 2.68 -5.36
CA LYS A 263 -24.26 3.22 -5.36
C LYS A 263 -24.51 4.10 -4.15
N THR A 264 -24.02 3.74 -2.97
CA THR A 264 -24.10 4.59 -1.76
C THR A 264 -23.31 5.89 -1.93
N LYS A 265 -22.22 5.88 -2.70
CA LYS A 265 -21.46 7.10 -3.03
C LYS A 265 -22.19 7.96 -4.05
N ARG A 266 -22.81 7.34 -5.07
CA ARG A 266 -23.67 8.02 -6.05
C ARG A 266 -24.98 8.51 -5.43
N GLN A 267 -25.57 7.80 -4.48
CA GLN A 267 -26.72 8.22 -3.68
C GLN A 267 -26.31 9.25 -2.63
N ALA A 268 -25.13 9.23 -2.03
CA ALA A 268 -24.67 10.34 -1.20
C ALA A 268 -24.38 11.59 -2.05
N THR A 269 -23.91 11.43 -3.29
CA THR A 269 -23.76 12.53 -4.25
C THR A 269 -25.11 12.97 -4.85
N GLN A 270 -26.09 12.08 -5.02
CA GLN A 270 -27.43 12.39 -5.53
C GLN A 270 -28.41 12.83 -4.43
N LEU A 271 -28.25 12.39 -3.18
CA LEU A 271 -28.99 12.86 -1.99
C LEU A 271 -28.37 14.13 -1.42
N ASN A 272 -27.06 14.40 -1.60
CA ASN A 272 -26.54 15.79 -1.53
C ASN A 272 -26.96 16.65 -2.73
N GLY A 273 -27.61 16.06 -3.74
CA GLY A 273 -28.35 16.78 -4.77
C GLY A 273 -29.84 16.94 -4.47
N ASN A 274 -30.38 16.28 -3.42
CA ASN A 274 -31.84 16.21 -3.20
C ASN A 274 -32.29 16.20 -1.72
N SER A 275 -31.43 16.49 -0.74
CA SER A 275 -31.88 16.78 0.62
C SER A 275 -32.39 18.22 0.67
N GLN A 276 -33.73 18.35 0.61
CA GLN A 276 -34.45 19.51 1.11
C GLN A 276 -34.03 19.75 2.57
N ASP A 277 -33.09 20.67 2.78
CA ASP A 277 -32.94 21.39 4.03
C ASP A 277 -32.51 22.82 3.71
N ALA A 278 -33.45 23.75 3.93
CA ALA A 278 -33.36 25.20 3.92
C ALA A 278 -32.34 25.90 2.97
N GLY A 279 -32.85 26.36 1.81
CA GLY A 279 -32.68 27.78 1.45
C GLY A 279 -31.36 28.26 0.84
N VAL A 280 -30.65 27.47 0.03
CA VAL A 280 -29.61 28.03 -0.86
C VAL A 280 -29.83 27.53 -2.28
N ASP A 281 -30.43 28.39 -3.13
CA ASP A 281 -30.61 28.13 -4.56
C ASP A 281 -29.23 27.95 -5.21
N THR A 282 -28.84 26.68 -5.36
CA THR A 282 -27.53 26.28 -5.86
C THR A 282 -27.43 26.48 -7.37
N ALA A 283 -28.57 26.43 -8.07
CA ALA A 283 -28.63 26.72 -9.50
C ALA A 283 -28.44 28.22 -9.75
N GLU A 284 -29.04 29.06 -8.91
CA GLU A 284 -28.86 30.51 -8.96
C GLU A 284 -27.39 30.91 -8.70
N ARG A 285 -26.75 30.31 -7.69
CA ARG A 285 -25.33 30.52 -7.39
C ARG A 285 -24.42 30.24 -8.58
N ASP A 286 -24.63 29.10 -9.23
CA ASP A 286 -23.77 28.63 -10.31
C ASP A 286 -23.97 29.47 -11.58
N LEU A 287 -25.20 29.93 -11.85
CA LEU A 287 -25.48 30.90 -12.91
C LEU A 287 -24.90 32.28 -12.60
N ALA A 288 -24.97 32.72 -11.35
CA ALA A 288 -24.39 33.98 -10.91
C ALA A 288 -22.85 34.00 -11.04
N TRP A 289 -22.17 32.87 -10.81
CA TRP A 289 -20.74 32.72 -11.06
C TRP A 289 -20.37 32.93 -12.54
N ARG A 290 -21.19 32.41 -13.46
CA ARG A 290 -21.00 32.62 -14.90
C ARG A 290 -21.23 34.06 -15.30
N ARG A 291 -22.32 34.68 -14.81
CA ARG A 291 -22.61 36.09 -15.05
C ARG A 291 -21.52 37.02 -14.51
N TYR A 292 -20.97 36.73 -13.33
CA TYR A 292 -19.88 37.48 -12.73
C TYR A 292 -18.60 37.47 -13.59
N HIS A 293 -18.39 36.39 -14.34
CA HIS A 293 -17.29 36.24 -15.30
C HIS A 293 -17.64 36.64 -16.74
N ASP A 294 -18.76 37.31 -16.95
CA ASP A 294 -19.21 37.81 -18.26
C ASP A 294 -19.42 36.71 -19.31
N LEU A 295 -19.79 35.50 -18.86
CA LEU A 295 -19.98 34.31 -19.73
C LEU A 295 -21.42 34.11 -20.20
N GLU A 296 -22.35 34.98 -19.79
CA GLU A 296 -23.76 34.91 -20.19
C GLU A 296 -24.14 36.10 -21.08
N ALA A 297 -25.23 35.97 -21.83
CA ALA A 297 -25.72 37.04 -22.72
C ALA A 297 -26.27 38.26 -21.95
N ASN A 298 -26.76 38.05 -20.73
CA ASN A 298 -27.14 39.10 -19.79
C ASN A 298 -26.46 38.84 -18.43
N ASN A 299 -25.49 39.69 -18.10
CA ASN A 299 -24.63 39.56 -16.92
C ASN A 299 -25.08 40.41 -15.73
N GLU A 300 -26.25 41.04 -15.82
CA GLU A 300 -26.84 41.77 -14.69
C GLU A 300 -27.17 40.83 -13.51
N PRO A 301 -26.97 41.27 -12.27
CA PRO A 301 -27.33 40.48 -11.10
C PRO A 301 -28.85 40.31 -11.00
N LYS A 302 -29.32 39.09 -10.73
CA LYS A 302 -30.75 38.73 -10.74
C LYS A 302 -31.37 38.64 -9.35
N SER A 303 -30.57 38.73 -8.29
CA SER A 303 -31.05 38.77 -6.91
C SER A 303 -30.18 39.64 -6.00
N GLU A 304 -30.74 40.05 -4.87
CA GLU A 304 -30.04 40.81 -3.83
C GLU A 304 -28.85 40.01 -3.24
N VAL A 305 -29.01 38.69 -3.12
CA VAL A 305 -27.93 37.79 -2.69
C VAL A 305 -26.77 37.83 -3.68
N GLU A 306 -27.06 37.79 -4.98
CA GLU A 306 -26.02 37.90 -6.02
C GLU A 306 -25.29 39.24 -5.97
N VAL A 307 -25.99 40.36 -5.73
CA VAL A 307 -25.37 41.69 -5.58
C VAL A 307 -24.37 41.70 -4.42
N LEU A 308 -24.77 41.18 -3.26
CA LEU A 308 -23.92 41.13 -2.07
C LEU A 308 -22.71 40.20 -2.28
N VAL A 309 -22.92 39.07 -2.94
CA VAL A 309 -21.86 38.09 -3.22
C VAL A 309 -20.84 38.67 -4.20
N ARG A 310 -21.28 39.34 -5.27
CA ARG A 310 -20.38 40.01 -6.23
C ARG A 310 -19.54 41.08 -5.55
N ALA A 311 -20.14 41.95 -4.73
CA ALA A 311 -19.41 43.00 -4.03
C ALA A 311 -18.35 42.47 -3.03
N LYS A 312 -18.60 41.30 -2.43
CA LYS A 312 -17.58 40.62 -1.60
C LYS A 312 -16.54 39.90 -2.46
N ALA A 313 -16.96 39.32 -3.58
CA ALA A 313 -16.07 38.65 -4.51
C ALA A 313 -15.07 39.59 -5.19
N ASP A 314 -15.50 40.82 -5.50
CA ASP A 314 -14.62 41.87 -6.04
C ASP A 314 -13.57 42.30 -5.02
N ARG A 315 -13.97 42.48 -3.75
CA ARG A 315 -13.04 42.77 -2.64
C ARG A 315 -12.00 41.67 -2.44
N ASP A 316 -12.41 40.40 -2.59
CA ASP A 316 -11.53 39.23 -2.45
C ASP A 316 -10.72 38.92 -3.73
N GLY A 317 -10.85 39.76 -4.77
CA GLY A 317 -10.12 39.65 -6.03
C GLY A 317 -10.44 38.37 -6.81
N LEU A 318 -11.66 37.84 -6.66
CA LEU A 318 -12.05 36.56 -7.25
C LEU A 318 -12.12 36.61 -8.77
N LYS A 319 -12.52 37.74 -9.37
CA LYS A 319 -12.62 37.91 -10.83
C LYS A 319 -11.26 37.79 -11.52
N ALA A 320 -10.20 38.29 -10.89
CA ALA A 320 -8.83 38.24 -11.41
C ALA A 320 -8.23 36.82 -11.43
N LYS A 321 -8.75 35.89 -10.63
CA LYS A 321 -8.26 34.50 -10.58
C LYS A 321 -8.76 33.64 -11.75
N GLY A 322 -9.81 34.08 -12.44
CA GLY A 322 -10.40 33.39 -13.59
C GLY A 322 -11.44 32.32 -13.24
N TYR A 323 -12.37 32.09 -14.17
CA TYR A 323 -13.56 31.25 -14.00
C TYR A 323 -13.27 29.79 -13.62
N ASN A 324 -12.22 29.19 -14.23
CA ASN A 324 -11.85 27.78 -14.01
C ASN A 324 -10.92 27.56 -12.81
N HIS A 325 -10.66 28.59 -11.99
CA HIS A 325 -9.75 28.48 -10.86
C HIS A 325 -10.46 27.88 -9.64
N GLY A 326 -10.13 26.64 -9.29
CA GLY A 326 -10.84 25.88 -8.24
C GLY A 326 -10.90 26.57 -6.87
N LEU A 327 -9.86 27.32 -6.47
CA LEU A 327 -9.90 28.09 -5.22
C LEU A 327 -10.80 29.32 -5.31
N ALA A 328 -10.97 29.88 -6.51
CA ALA A 328 -11.87 31.01 -6.72
C ALA A 328 -13.33 30.55 -6.65
N GLN A 329 -13.63 29.43 -7.30
CA GLN A 329 -14.94 28.79 -7.21
C GLN A 329 -15.28 28.36 -5.78
N PHE A 330 -14.31 27.84 -5.03
CA PHE A 330 -14.50 27.54 -3.61
C PHE A 330 -14.79 28.79 -2.77
N GLY A 331 -14.06 29.89 -3.00
CA GLY A 331 -14.29 31.18 -2.35
C GLY A 331 -15.69 31.72 -2.64
N TRP A 332 -16.12 31.70 -3.91
CA TRP A 332 -17.47 32.08 -4.32
C TRP A 332 -18.55 31.28 -3.61
N ASN A 333 -18.41 29.95 -3.54
CA ASN A 333 -19.38 29.08 -2.88
C ASN A 333 -19.52 29.37 -1.38
N ASN A 334 -18.41 29.69 -0.71
CA ASN A 334 -18.43 30.08 0.69
C ASN A 334 -19.13 31.43 0.91
N ILE A 335 -18.80 32.42 0.07
CA ILE A 335 -19.44 33.75 0.13
C ILE A 335 -20.95 33.64 -0.09
N TRP A 336 -21.38 32.87 -1.09
CA TRP A 336 -22.79 32.65 -1.40
C TRP A 336 -23.55 32.00 -0.24
N SER A 337 -22.97 30.95 0.37
CA SER A 337 -23.57 30.31 1.55
C SER A 337 -23.74 31.29 2.71
N THR A 338 -22.73 32.14 2.97
CA THR A 338 -22.83 33.17 4.03
C THR A 338 -23.83 34.28 3.73
N ALA A 339 -24.08 34.60 2.45
CA ALA A 339 -25.03 35.64 2.05
C ALA A 339 -26.48 35.11 2.08
N ALA A 340 -26.69 33.88 1.60
CA ALA A 340 -28.00 33.22 1.61
C ALA A 340 -28.49 32.92 3.04
N GLY A 341 -27.59 32.50 3.94
CA GLY A 341 -27.94 32.26 5.36
C GLY A 341 -28.34 33.51 6.14
N LYS A 342 -27.97 34.72 5.68
CA LYS A 342 -28.39 35.98 6.32
C LYS A 342 -29.77 36.47 5.86
N GLY A 343 -30.29 35.95 4.75
CA GLY A 343 -31.62 36.32 4.23
C GLY A 343 -32.80 35.58 4.88
N VAL A 344 -32.54 34.57 5.72
CA VAL A 344 -33.59 33.74 6.37
C VAL A 344 -33.88 34.22 7.81
N SER A 345 -33.24 35.30 8.26
CA SER A 345 -33.50 35.93 9.56
C SER A 345 -33.78 37.42 9.37
N SER A 346 -34.96 37.74 8.85
CA SER A 346 -35.62 39.04 9.01
C SER A 346 -37.12 38.86 8.96
#